data_AF-A0A851DXQ2-F1
#
_entry.id   AF-A0A851DXQ2-F1
#
_cell.length_a   1.000
_cell.length_b   1.000
_cell.length_c   1.000
_cell.angle_alpha   90.00
_cell.angle_beta   90.00
_cell.angle_gamma   90.00
#
_symmetry.space_group_name_H-M   'P 1'
#
loop_
_entity.id
_entity.type
_entity.pdbx_description
1 polymer ?
#
loop_
_entity_poly.entity_id
_entity_poly.type
_entity_poly.pdbx_seq_one_letter_code
_entity_poly.pdbx_strand_id
1 'polypeptide(L)'
;MTVIAAISCTLLFSVLCETSALVLPNSTDLFLSDNNFTDIETALAAHLDSAKIPKARRKRYISQNDMIAILDYHNQVRGKVFPPASNMEYMVWDETLAKSAEAWAATCIWDHGPSYLLRFLGQNLSVRTGRYRSILQLVKPWYDEVKDYAFPYPQDCNPRCPMRCYGPMCTHYTQMVWATSNRIGCAIHTCHNMNVWGSVWRRAVYLVCNYAPK
;
A
#
# COMPACT_ATOMS: atom_id res chain seq x y z
N MET A 1 34.42 -57.84 32.26
CA MET A 1 35.04 -58.65 31.20
C MET A 1 34.17 -58.43 29.97
N THR A 2 34.56 -57.83 28.85
CA THR A 2 35.85 -57.48 28.25
C THR A 2 35.58 -56.38 27.20
N VAL A 3 36.61 -55.60 26.91
CA VAL A 3 36.64 -54.40 26.05
C VAL A 3 36.90 -54.77 24.57
N ILE A 4 36.76 -53.77 23.68
CA ILE A 4 37.43 -53.52 22.37
C ILE A 4 36.48 -53.73 21.16
N ALA A 5 36.45 -52.93 20.08
CA ALA A 5 36.65 -51.52 19.70
C ALA A 5 36.55 -51.47 18.15
N ALA A 6 36.15 -50.31 17.59
CA ALA A 6 36.28 -49.87 16.19
C ALA A 6 35.46 -50.63 15.12
N ILE A 7 34.88 -50.02 14.09
CA ILE A 7 35.49 -49.09 13.11
C ILE A 7 34.45 -48.09 12.60
N SER A 8 34.87 -46.82 12.51
CA SER A 8 34.18 -45.68 11.91
C SER A 8 33.97 -45.81 10.40
N CYS A 9 32.84 -45.32 9.90
CA CYS A 9 32.72 -44.87 8.51
C CYS A 9 31.75 -43.68 8.45
N THR A 10 32.27 -42.49 8.72
CA THR A 10 31.55 -41.21 8.54
C THR A 10 31.57 -40.84 7.06
N LEU A 11 30.41 -40.94 6.40
CA LEU A 11 30.22 -40.41 5.04
C LEU A 11 29.96 -38.90 5.12
N LEU A 12 30.98 -38.15 4.68
CA LEU A 12 30.95 -36.71 4.41
C LEU A 12 30.03 -36.43 3.22
N PHE A 13 28.93 -35.71 3.45
CA PHE A 13 28.25 -34.94 2.39
C PHE A 13 28.64 -33.46 2.56
N SER A 14 29.64 -33.05 1.78
CA SER A 14 30.09 -31.66 1.66
C SER A 14 29.04 -30.84 0.91
N VAL A 15 28.43 -29.87 1.61
CA VAL A 15 27.65 -28.79 1.01
C VAL A 15 28.62 -27.75 0.46
N LEU A 16 28.64 -27.57 -0.86
CA LEU A 16 29.33 -26.44 -1.51
C LEU A 16 28.50 -25.18 -1.26
N CYS A 17 28.90 -24.42 -0.24
CA CYS A 17 28.53 -23.03 -0.05
C CYS A 17 29.62 -22.20 -0.73
N GLU A 18 29.36 -21.72 -1.96
CA GLU A 18 30.23 -20.73 -2.59
C GLU A 18 30.12 -19.43 -1.79
N THR A 19 31.14 -19.19 -0.97
CA THR A 19 31.36 -17.90 -0.34
C THR A 19 32.12 -17.03 -1.35
N SER A 20 31.45 -16.03 -1.90
CA SER A 20 32.12 -14.96 -2.62
C SER A 20 32.94 -14.14 -1.62
N ALA A 21 34.19 -14.54 -1.40
CA ALA A 21 35.16 -13.74 -0.69
C ALA A 21 35.46 -12.49 -1.51
N LEU A 22 35.11 -11.32 -1.00
CA LEU A 22 35.59 -10.04 -1.52
C LEU A 22 37.09 -9.95 -1.19
N VAL A 23 37.93 -10.22 -2.18
CA VAL A 23 39.36 -9.91 -2.12
C VAL A 23 39.47 -8.39 -2.21
N LEU A 24 39.81 -7.75 -1.09
CA LEU A 24 40.26 -6.36 -1.08
C LEU A 24 41.67 -6.31 -1.68
N PRO A 25 41.93 -5.57 -2.77
CA PRO A 25 43.30 -5.34 -3.20
C PRO A 25 43.98 -4.40 -2.19
N ASN A 26 45.11 -4.87 -1.67
CA ASN A 26 46.05 -4.11 -0.87
C ASN A 26 46.73 -3.06 -1.78
N SER A 27 46.46 -1.77 -1.59
CA SER A 27 47.15 -0.69 -2.32
C SER A 27 48.05 0.10 -1.38
N THR A 28 49.21 -0.46 -1.09
CA THR A 28 50.40 0.32 -0.68
C THR A 28 51.27 0.48 -1.93
N ASP A 29 51.02 1.57 -2.65
CA ASP A 29 52.00 2.37 -3.39
C ASP A 29 51.25 3.31 -4.34
N LEU A 30 50.78 4.43 -3.80
CA LEU A 30 50.51 5.61 -4.62
C LEU A 30 51.70 6.55 -4.43
N PHE A 31 52.69 6.37 -5.31
CA PHE A 31 53.62 7.42 -5.64
C PHE A 31 52.81 8.65 -6.07
N LEU A 32 52.97 9.75 -5.33
CA LEU A 32 52.50 11.06 -5.69
C LEU A 32 53.14 11.45 -7.03
N SER A 33 52.34 11.42 -8.09
CA SER A 33 52.63 12.07 -9.35
C SER A 33 51.42 12.94 -9.67
N ASP A 34 51.63 14.25 -9.63
CA ASP A 34 50.66 15.28 -9.97
C ASP A 34 49.93 14.96 -11.27
N ASN A 35 48.62 14.70 -11.23
CA ASN A 35 47.73 14.78 -12.39
C ASN A 35 46.26 14.98 -11.94
N ASN A 36 45.81 16.23 -12.11
CA ASN A 36 44.46 16.75 -12.33
C ASN A 36 43.23 16.09 -11.65
N PHE A 37 42.63 16.80 -10.68
CA PHE A 37 41.37 16.50 -10.00
C PHE A 37 40.17 16.25 -10.95
N THR A 38 40.23 16.77 -12.18
CA THR A 38 39.22 16.60 -13.22
C THR A 38 39.09 15.15 -13.70
N ASP A 39 40.16 14.36 -13.64
CA ASP A 39 40.17 13.01 -14.22
C ASP A 39 39.43 12.00 -13.31
N ILE A 40 39.40 12.27 -12.00
CA ILE A 40 38.67 11.45 -11.01
C ILE A 40 37.16 11.71 -11.11
N GLU A 41 36.73 12.97 -11.25
CA GLU A 41 35.31 13.29 -11.48
C GLU A 41 34.80 12.69 -12.79
N THR A 42 35.63 12.73 -13.84
CA THR A 42 35.28 12.19 -15.15
C THR A 42 35.16 10.66 -15.11
N ALA A 43 36.06 9.97 -14.39
CA ALA A 43 35.98 8.53 -14.19
C ALA A 43 34.77 8.11 -13.32
N LEU A 44 34.45 8.88 -12.28
CA LEU A 44 33.27 8.65 -11.44
C LEU A 44 31.96 8.88 -12.21
N ALA A 45 31.90 9.93 -13.02
CA ALA A 45 30.76 10.21 -13.89
C ALA A 45 30.56 9.11 -14.94
N ALA A 46 31.65 8.59 -15.53
CA ALA A 46 31.60 7.48 -16.48
C ALA A 46 31.10 6.18 -15.85
N HIS A 47 31.46 5.89 -14.59
CA HIS A 47 30.96 4.72 -13.88
C HIS A 47 29.46 4.82 -13.52
N LEU A 48 28.97 6.01 -13.19
CA LEU A 48 27.55 6.26 -12.94
C LEU A 48 26.70 6.21 -14.22
N ASP A 49 27.26 6.55 -15.38
CA ASP A 49 26.56 6.48 -16.68
C ASP A 49 26.54 5.05 -17.26
N SER A 50 27.50 4.20 -16.87
CA SER A 50 27.53 2.77 -17.24
C SER A 50 26.55 1.93 -16.41
N ALA A 51 26.20 2.38 -15.20
CA ALA A 51 25.14 1.78 -14.38
C ALA A 51 23.74 2.19 -14.85
N LYS A 52 23.41 1.93 -16.12
CA LYS A 52 22.03 1.96 -16.62
C LYS A 52 21.27 0.75 -16.07
N ILE A 53 20.95 0.80 -14.77
CA ILE A 53 19.90 -0.04 -14.20
C ILE A 53 18.64 0.29 -15.01
N PRO A 54 18.02 -0.69 -15.71
CA PRO A 54 16.78 -0.43 -16.42
C PRO A 54 15.77 0.07 -15.38
N LYS A 55 15.42 1.35 -15.42
CA LYS A 55 14.25 1.87 -14.72
C LYS A 55 13.05 1.27 -15.44
N ALA A 56 12.74 0.01 -15.14
CA ALA A 56 11.46 -0.57 -15.49
C ALA A 56 10.42 0.35 -14.83
N ARG A 57 9.80 1.20 -15.65
CA ARG A 57 8.76 2.13 -15.20
C ARG A 57 7.57 1.27 -14.77
N ARG A 58 7.57 0.84 -13.51
CA ARG A 58 6.47 0.07 -12.93
C ARG A 58 5.22 0.91 -13.12
N LYS A 59 4.30 0.40 -13.96
CA LYS A 59 3.03 1.04 -14.24
C LYS A 59 2.23 1.05 -12.95
N ARG A 60 2.15 2.21 -12.28
CA ARG A 60 1.36 2.37 -11.06
C ARG A 60 -0.11 2.19 -11.41
N TYR A 61 -0.84 1.48 -10.55
CA TYR A 61 -2.28 1.27 -10.69
C TYR A 61 -3.08 2.50 -10.23
N ILE A 62 -2.42 3.61 -9.88
CA ILE A 62 -3.06 4.90 -9.67
C ILE A 62 -2.12 6.01 -10.14
N SER A 63 -2.68 7.08 -10.73
CA SER A 63 -1.89 8.24 -11.17
C SER A 63 -1.58 9.16 -9.99
N GLN A 64 -0.52 9.96 -10.11
CA GLN A 64 -0.16 10.96 -9.09
C GLN A 64 -1.31 11.97 -8.86
N ASN A 65 -2.00 12.37 -9.92
CA ASN A 65 -3.12 13.31 -9.83
C ASN A 65 -4.32 12.68 -9.10
N ASP A 66 -4.61 11.41 -9.38
CA ASP A 66 -5.68 10.69 -8.67
C ASP A 66 -5.34 10.50 -7.19
N MET A 67 -4.08 10.17 -6.89
CA MET A 67 -3.58 10.07 -5.52
C MET A 67 -3.80 11.36 -4.72
N ILE A 68 -3.38 12.50 -5.28
CA ILE A 68 -3.58 13.82 -4.68
C ILE A 68 -5.07 14.11 -4.51
N ALA A 69 -5.88 13.88 -5.55
CA ALA A 69 -7.32 14.15 -5.50
C ALA A 69 -8.02 13.32 -4.40
N ILE A 70 -7.69 12.03 -4.26
CA ILE A 70 -8.24 11.19 -3.19
C ILE A 70 -7.85 11.74 -1.82
N LEU A 71 -6.57 12.06 -1.62
CA LEU A 71 -6.05 12.51 -0.34
C LEU A 71 -6.65 13.86 0.07
N ASP A 72 -6.68 14.82 -0.85
CA ASP A 72 -7.27 16.14 -0.65
C ASP A 72 -8.76 16.04 -0.32
N TYR A 73 -9.49 15.17 -1.02
CA TYR A 73 -10.90 14.97 -0.75
C TYR A 73 -11.15 14.36 0.64
N HIS A 74 -10.35 13.37 1.06
CA HIS A 74 -10.43 12.81 2.41
C HIS A 74 -10.17 13.88 3.48
N ASN A 75 -9.08 14.63 3.36
CA ASN A 75 -8.76 15.69 4.32
C ASN A 75 -9.81 16.81 4.33
N GLN A 76 -10.38 17.15 3.17
CA GLN A 76 -11.46 18.11 3.07
C GLN A 76 -12.71 17.65 3.85
N VAL A 77 -13.15 16.41 3.69
CA VAL A 77 -14.36 15.93 4.36
C VAL A 77 -14.14 15.68 5.85
N ARG A 78 -12.94 15.22 6.24
CA ARG A 78 -12.52 15.09 7.65
C ARG A 78 -12.56 16.42 8.40
N GLY A 79 -12.24 17.52 7.73
CA GLY A 79 -12.35 18.89 8.28
C GLY A 79 -13.76 19.47 8.34
N LYS A 80 -14.78 18.76 7.83
CA LYS A 80 -16.17 19.24 7.73
C LYS A 80 -17.18 18.40 8.53
N VAL A 81 -16.71 17.45 9.32
CA VAL A 81 -17.57 16.58 10.12
C VAL A 81 -18.41 17.37 11.12
N PHE A 82 -19.64 16.92 11.34
CA PHE A 82 -20.52 17.43 12.38
C PHE A 82 -21.02 16.26 13.26
N PRO A 83 -20.92 16.37 14.60
CA PRO A 83 -20.26 17.44 15.35
C PRO A 83 -18.75 17.53 15.04
N PRO A 84 -18.10 18.70 15.29
CA PRO A 84 -16.67 18.84 15.06
C PRO A 84 -15.87 17.84 15.90
N ALA A 85 -14.87 17.21 15.29
CA ALA A 85 -14.00 16.26 15.95
C ALA A 85 -12.84 16.97 16.67
N SER A 86 -12.56 16.59 17.91
CA SER A 86 -11.45 17.14 18.70
C SER A 86 -10.10 16.45 18.43
N ASN A 87 -10.12 15.28 17.79
CA ASN A 87 -8.95 14.41 17.60
C ASN A 87 -8.82 13.87 16.16
N MET A 88 -9.39 14.57 15.16
CA MET A 88 -9.28 14.15 13.76
C MET A 88 -7.86 14.34 13.26
N GLU A 89 -7.16 13.24 12.97
CA GLU A 89 -5.79 13.30 12.46
C GLU A 89 -5.77 13.69 10.97
N TYR A 90 -4.69 14.36 10.54
CA TYR A 90 -4.48 14.66 9.13
C TYR A 90 -4.05 13.39 8.38
N MET A 91 -4.71 13.10 7.26
CA MET A 91 -4.45 11.90 6.49
C MET A 91 -3.30 12.12 5.50
N VAL A 92 -2.38 11.16 5.42
CA VAL A 92 -1.26 11.13 4.48
C VAL A 92 -1.29 9.88 3.61
N TRP A 93 -0.62 9.93 2.46
CA TRP A 93 -0.51 8.77 1.58
C TRP A 93 0.52 7.76 2.09
N ASP A 94 0.19 6.47 2.02
CA ASP A 94 1.09 5.36 2.37
C ASP A 94 1.25 4.40 1.19
N GLU A 95 2.47 4.34 0.65
CA GLU A 95 2.82 3.51 -0.50
C GLU A 95 2.71 2.01 -0.22
N THR A 96 2.82 1.57 1.03
CA THR A 96 2.67 0.15 1.41
C THR A 96 1.20 -0.25 1.36
N LEU A 97 0.31 0.62 1.86
CA LEU A 97 -1.13 0.44 1.74
C LEU A 97 -1.57 0.42 0.27
N ALA A 98 -1.01 1.31 -0.56
CA ALA A 98 -1.30 1.40 -1.99
C ALA A 98 -0.86 0.13 -2.75
N LYS A 99 0.33 -0.42 -2.44
CA LYS A 99 0.79 -1.70 -3.00
C LYS A 99 -0.11 -2.87 -2.62
N SER A 100 -0.59 -2.90 -1.37
CA SER A 100 -1.54 -3.92 -0.92
C SER A 100 -2.89 -3.78 -1.64
N ALA A 101 -3.38 -2.54 -1.81
CA ALA A 101 -4.60 -2.25 -2.57
C ALA A 101 -4.46 -2.64 -4.05
N GLU A 102 -3.28 -2.41 -4.65
CA GLU A 102 -2.96 -2.81 -6.03
C GLU A 102 -3.04 -4.34 -6.18
N ALA A 103 -2.43 -5.08 -5.27
CA ALA A 103 -2.48 -6.54 -5.27
C ALA A 103 -3.93 -7.05 -5.15
N TRP A 104 -4.75 -6.45 -4.29
CA TRP A 104 -6.15 -6.84 -4.14
C TRP A 104 -7.01 -6.46 -5.35
N ALA A 105 -6.88 -5.23 -5.86
CA ALA A 105 -7.65 -4.75 -7.02
C ALA A 105 -7.41 -5.60 -8.28
N ALA A 106 -6.18 -6.12 -8.44
CA ALA A 106 -5.82 -7.02 -9.55
C ALA A 106 -6.51 -8.39 -9.50
N THR A 107 -7.08 -8.80 -8.36
CA THR A 107 -7.80 -10.07 -8.25
C THR A 107 -9.17 -10.05 -8.93
N CYS A 108 -9.73 -8.85 -9.16
CA CYS A 108 -11.08 -8.69 -9.72
C CYS A 108 -12.19 -9.43 -8.97
N ILE A 109 -12.06 -9.50 -7.65
CA ILE A 109 -13.06 -10.06 -6.74
C ILE A 109 -13.81 -8.89 -6.08
N TRP A 110 -15.14 -8.86 -6.21
CA TRP A 110 -15.97 -7.86 -5.53
C TRP A 110 -16.22 -8.28 -4.08
N ASP A 111 -15.16 -8.26 -3.28
CA ASP A 111 -15.21 -8.55 -1.85
C ASP A 111 -14.02 -7.87 -1.15
N HIS A 112 -14.09 -7.77 0.18
CA HIS A 112 -12.99 -7.24 0.98
C HIS A 112 -11.84 -8.25 1.10
N GLY A 113 -10.60 -7.74 1.08
CA GLY A 113 -9.45 -8.59 1.35
C GLY A 113 -8.08 -7.96 1.11
N PRO A 114 -7.01 -8.76 1.24
CA PRO A 114 -7.05 -10.16 1.69
C PRO A 114 -7.37 -10.27 3.19
N SER A 115 -8.10 -11.32 3.58
CA SER A 115 -8.66 -11.48 4.94
C SER A 115 -7.64 -11.35 6.07
N TYR A 116 -6.41 -11.84 5.87
CA TYR A 116 -5.35 -11.78 6.88
C TYR A 116 -4.86 -10.36 7.20
N LEU A 117 -5.11 -9.38 6.32
CA LEU A 117 -4.79 -7.97 6.53
C LEU A 117 -5.95 -7.16 7.11
N LEU A 118 -7.20 -7.57 6.86
CA LEU A 118 -8.40 -6.82 7.28
C LEU A 118 -8.57 -6.71 8.80
N ARG A 119 -7.82 -7.48 9.58
CA ARG A 119 -7.75 -7.33 11.04
C ARG A 119 -6.94 -6.10 11.48
N PHE A 120 -6.05 -5.60 10.62
CA PHE A 120 -5.15 -4.47 10.93
C PHE A 120 -5.47 -3.22 10.11
N LEU A 121 -6.16 -3.38 8.98
CA LEU A 121 -6.43 -2.32 8.02
C LEU A 121 -7.93 -2.13 7.84
N GLY A 122 -8.34 -0.87 7.68
CA GLY A 122 -9.62 -0.52 7.08
C GLY A 122 -9.59 -0.68 5.56
N GLN A 123 -10.74 -0.87 4.93
CA GLN A 123 -10.82 -0.95 3.47
C GLN A 123 -12.16 -0.45 2.94
N ASN A 124 -12.11 0.49 1.99
CA ASN A 124 -13.26 0.90 1.19
C ASN A 124 -13.10 0.44 -0.25
N LEU A 125 -14.22 0.02 -0.84
CA LEU A 125 -14.30 -0.51 -2.19
C LEU A 125 -15.28 0.32 -3.02
N SER A 126 -14.97 0.52 -4.29
CA SER A 126 -15.88 1.17 -5.22
C SER A 126 -15.75 0.52 -6.59
N VAL A 127 -16.87 0.27 -7.25
CA VAL A 127 -16.91 -0.34 -8.57
C VAL A 127 -17.90 0.38 -9.45
N ARG A 128 -17.55 0.53 -10.72
CA ARG A 128 -18.47 1.07 -11.73
C ARG A 128 -18.17 0.50 -13.10
N THR A 129 -19.14 0.62 -13.99
CA THR A 129 -18.94 0.39 -15.43
C THR A 129 -18.79 1.72 -16.18
N GLY A 130 -18.31 1.62 -17.42
CA GLY A 130 -18.14 2.74 -18.31
C GLY A 130 -16.93 3.63 -17.98
N ARG A 131 -16.78 4.70 -18.76
CA ARG A 131 -15.67 5.65 -18.58
C ARG A 131 -15.94 6.56 -17.38
N TYR A 132 -14.89 6.83 -16.60
CA TYR A 132 -14.90 7.87 -15.56
C TYR A 132 -14.04 9.05 -16.01
N ARG A 133 -14.40 10.26 -15.56
CA ARG A 133 -13.65 11.50 -15.86
C ARG A 133 -12.71 11.91 -14.72
N SER A 134 -13.03 11.48 -13.50
CA SER A 134 -12.27 11.79 -12.28
C SER A 134 -12.41 10.64 -11.31
N ILE A 135 -11.32 10.28 -10.63
CA ILE A 135 -11.31 9.25 -9.59
C ILE A 135 -12.31 9.55 -8.47
N LEU A 136 -12.62 10.83 -8.23
CA LEU A 136 -13.59 11.24 -7.21
C LEU A 136 -15.00 10.75 -7.50
N GLN A 137 -15.33 10.35 -8.74
CA GLN A 137 -16.61 9.70 -9.03
C GLN A 137 -16.75 8.33 -8.33
N LEU A 138 -15.64 7.70 -7.94
CA LEU A 138 -15.64 6.45 -7.17
C LEU A 138 -15.59 6.68 -5.66
N VAL A 139 -15.10 7.85 -5.22
CA VAL A 139 -14.87 8.17 -3.79
C VAL A 139 -16.02 8.98 -3.18
N LYS A 140 -16.60 9.94 -3.91
CA LYS A 140 -17.71 10.77 -3.42
C LYS A 140 -18.91 9.97 -2.89
N PRO A 141 -19.33 8.86 -3.54
CA PRO A 141 -20.42 8.04 -3.02
C PRO A 141 -20.18 7.49 -1.61
N TRP A 142 -18.92 7.26 -1.20
CA TRP A 142 -18.61 6.88 0.17
C TRP A 142 -18.93 8.01 1.16
N TYR A 143 -18.64 9.26 0.80
CA TYR A 143 -18.98 10.41 1.64
C TYR A 143 -20.49 10.68 1.67
N ASP A 144 -21.19 10.44 0.56
CA ASP A 144 -22.63 10.70 0.45
C ASP A 144 -23.47 9.89 1.46
N GLU A 145 -22.93 8.80 2.02
CA GLU A 145 -23.55 8.05 3.12
C GLU A 145 -23.70 8.88 4.41
N VAL A 146 -23.04 10.04 4.53
CA VAL A 146 -23.22 10.98 5.65
C VAL A 146 -24.69 11.38 5.84
N LYS A 147 -25.48 11.42 4.76
CA LYS A 147 -26.91 11.74 4.81
C LYS A 147 -27.74 10.72 5.60
N ASP A 148 -27.21 9.50 5.71
CA ASP A 148 -27.85 8.35 6.34
C ASP A 148 -27.22 8.04 7.71
N TYR A 149 -26.13 8.73 8.07
CA TYR A 149 -25.38 8.53 9.30
C TYR A 149 -25.76 9.56 10.37
N ALA A 150 -25.96 9.11 11.61
CA ALA A 150 -26.07 10.00 12.76
C ALA A 150 -24.94 9.73 13.75
N PHE A 151 -24.19 10.78 14.12
CA PHE A 151 -23.19 10.68 15.17
C PHE A 151 -23.88 10.40 16.52
N PRO A 152 -23.43 9.41 17.29
CA PRO A 152 -24.05 9.05 18.57
C PRO A 152 -23.89 10.19 19.58
N TYR A 153 -24.91 10.41 20.41
CA TYR A 153 -24.78 11.37 21.50
C TYR A 153 -23.95 10.76 22.64
N PRO A 154 -23.22 11.59 23.43
CA PRO A 154 -22.37 11.10 24.52
C PRO A 154 -23.10 10.19 25.52
N GLN A 155 -24.36 10.47 25.83
CA GLN A 155 -25.18 9.65 26.74
C GLN A 155 -25.48 8.26 26.21
N ASP A 156 -25.44 8.06 24.88
CA ASP A 156 -25.68 6.76 24.25
C ASP A 156 -24.42 5.88 24.24
N CYS A 157 -23.27 6.43 24.62
CA CYS A 157 -21.97 5.77 24.58
C CYS A 157 -21.62 5.13 25.93
N ASN A 158 -22.07 3.89 26.17
CA ASN A 158 -21.70 3.14 27.38
C ASN A 158 -21.80 1.62 27.18
N PRO A 159 -20.70 0.83 27.27
CA PRO A 159 -19.29 1.24 27.26
C PRO A 159 -18.78 1.58 25.84
N ARG A 160 -19.63 1.41 24.83
CA ARG A 160 -19.35 1.70 23.42
C ARG A 160 -20.47 2.55 22.84
N CYS A 161 -20.15 3.35 21.84
CA CYS A 161 -21.14 4.10 21.10
C CYS A 161 -21.84 3.21 20.07
N PRO A 162 -23.18 3.29 19.91
CA PRO A 162 -23.88 2.60 18.86
C PRO A 162 -23.59 3.22 17.50
N MET A 163 -23.51 2.40 16.45
CA MET A 163 -23.56 2.90 15.08
C MET A 163 -25.00 3.20 14.70
N ARG A 164 -25.31 4.45 14.31
CA ARG A 164 -26.63 4.85 13.83
C ARG A 164 -26.58 5.11 12.33
N CYS A 165 -27.11 4.16 11.58
CA CYS A 165 -27.22 4.22 10.12
C CYS A 165 -28.68 3.97 9.73
N TYR A 166 -29.25 4.88 8.96
CA TYR A 166 -30.64 4.83 8.50
C TYR A 166 -30.76 4.44 7.01
N GLY A 167 -29.62 4.31 6.33
CA GLY A 167 -29.51 3.90 4.95
C GLY A 167 -28.97 2.47 4.80
N PRO A 168 -28.78 2.01 3.55
CA PRO A 168 -28.28 0.66 3.28
C PRO A 168 -26.80 0.49 3.68
N MET A 169 -26.04 1.57 3.76
CA MET A 169 -24.61 1.55 4.06
C MET A 169 -24.18 2.89 4.66
N CYS A 170 -23.38 2.85 5.72
CA CYS A 170 -22.71 4.04 6.29
C CYS A 170 -21.23 3.78 6.61
N THR A 171 -20.74 2.56 6.38
CA THR A 171 -19.40 2.14 6.80
C THR A 171 -18.29 2.72 5.94
N HIS A 172 -18.58 3.11 4.69
CA HIS A 172 -17.58 3.78 3.88
C HIS A 172 -17.36 5.20 4.38
N TYR A 173 -18.45 5.94 4.67
CA TYR A 173 -18.36 7.27 5.25
C TYR A 173 -17.60 7.24 6.57
N THR A 174 -17.98 6.37 7.51
CA THR A 174 -17.32 6.33 8.82
C THR A 174 -15.85 5.95 8.72
N GLN A 175 -15.45 5.13 7.75
CA GLN A 175 -14.03 4.88 7.48
C GLN A 175 -13.31 6.13 6.95
N MET A 176 -13.92 6.91 6.05
CA MET A 176 -13.31 8.15 5.54
C MET A 176 -13.02 9.15 6.66
N VAL A 177 -13.93 9.22 7.65
CA VAL A 177 -13.86 10.16 8.77
C VAL A 177 -13.42 9.51 10.10
N TRP A 178 -12.76 8.35 10.04
CA TRP A 178 -12.26 7.70 11.24
C TRP A 178 -11.08 8.47 11.82
N ALA A 179 -11.21 8.98 13.04
CA ALA A 179 -10.31 9.99 13.59
C ALA A 179 -8.83 9.56 13.56
N THR A 180 -8.53 8.32 13.93
CA THR A 180 -7.17 7.78 14.04
C THR A 180 -6.62 7.23 12.73
N SER A 181 -7.46 6.94 11.72
CA SER A 181 -6.97 6.47 10.41
C SER A 181 -6.30 7.63 9.67
N ASN A 182 -4.99 7.76 9.86
CA ASN A 182 -4.19 8.86 9.32
C ASN A 182 -3.36 8.49 8.09
N ARG A 183 -3.45 7.24 7.63
CA ARG A 183 -2.79 6.76 6.40
C ARG A 183 -3.80 6.15 5.46
N ILE A 184 -3.66 6.46 4.18
CA ILE A 184 -4.44 5.86 3.10
C ILE A 184 -3.53 5.44 1.94
N GLY A 185 -3.84 4.31 1.31
CA GLY A 185 -3.26 3.96 0.03
C GLY A 185 -4.27 3.21 -0.82
N CYS A 186 -4.38 3.63 -2.08
CA CYS A 186 -5.38 3.13 -3.01
C CYS A 186 -4.79 2.64 -4.32
N ALA A 187 -5.55 1.81 -5.03
CA ALA A 187 -5.25 1.40 -6.39
C ALA A 187 -6.53 1.25 -7.21
N ILE A 188 -6.46 1.57 -8.50
CA ILE A 188 -7.53 1.34 -9.46
C ILE A 188 -7.15 0.26 -10.46
N HIS A 189 -8.07 -0.65 -10.75
CA HIS A 189 -7.90 -1.70 -11.73
C HIS A 189 -9.12 -1.78 -12.65
N THR A 190 -8.91 -2.14 -13.92
CA THR A 190 -10.00 -2.39 -14.86
C THR A 190 -10.10 -3.88 -15.11
N CYS A 191 -11.13 -4.50 -14.53
CA CYS A 191 -11.43 -5.91 -14.63
C CYS A 191 -12.18 -6.23 -15.91
N HIS A 192 -11.72 -7.21 -16.69
CA HIS A 192 -12.40 -7.57 -17.94
C HIS A 192 -13.82 -8.09 -17.68
N ASN A 193 -13.96 -9.01 -16.72
CA ASN A 193 -15.21 -9.50 -16.16
C ASN A 193 -15.08 -9.51 -14.63
N MET A 194 -16.10 -9.04 -13.93
CA MET A 194 -16.14 -9.04 -12.46
C MET A 194 -17.56 -9.36 -12.02
N ASN A 195 -17.75 -10.34 -11.13
CA ASN A 195 -19.07 -10.60 -10.55
C ASN A 195 -19.34 -9.59 -9.45
N VAL A 196 -20.33 -8.71 -9.67
CA VAL A 196 -20.75 -7.66 -8.74
C VAL A 196 -22.22 -7.90 -8.43
N TRP A 197 -22.53 -8.21 -7.16
CA TRP A 197 -23.88 -8.51 -6.67
C TRP A 197 -24.64 -9.56 -7.51
N GLY A 198 -23.96 -10.63 -7.89
CA GLY A 198 -24.55 -11.73 -8.67
C GLY A 198 -24.67 -11.46 -10.18
N SER A 199 -24.17 -10.33 -10.67
CA SER A 199 -24.17 -9.98 -12.10
C SER A 199 -22.75 -9.77 -12.63
N VAL A 200 -22.46 -10.25 -13.83
CA VAL A 200 -21.14 -10.04 -14.46
C VAL A 200 -21.07 -8.65 -15.09
N TRP A 201 -20.19 -7.81 -14.55
CA TRP A 201 -19.89 -6.49 -15.06
C TRP A 201 -18.67 -6.54 -15.97
N ARG A 202 -18.85 -6.16 -17.23
CA ARG A 202 -17.76 -6.10 -18.23
C ARG A 202 -17.00 -4.80 -18.11
N ARG A 203 -15.67 -4.88 -18.20
CA ARG A 203 -14.76 -3.72 -18.10
C ARG A 203 -15.04 -2.89 -16.83
N ALA A 204 -15.23 -3.57 -15.71
CA ALA A 204 -15.50 -2.94 -14.42
C ALA A 204 -14.26 -2.17 -13.95
N VAL A 205 -14.44 -0.90 -13.60
CA VAL A 205 -13.42 -0.09 -12.96
C VAL A 205 -13.58 -0.27 -11.45
N TYR A 206 -12.56 -0.86 -10.83
CA TYR A 206 -12.56 -1.25 -9.43
C TYR A 206 -11.49 -0.46 -8.67
N LEU A 207 -11.91 0.30 -7.67
CA LEU A 207 -11.05 1.05 -6.76
C LEU A 207 -11.06 0.38 -5.39
N VAL A 208 -9.85 0.13 -4.88
CA VAL A 208 -9.59 -0.36 -3.53
C VAL A 208 -8.81 0.72 -2.79
N CYS A 209 -9.26 1.12 -1.61
CA CYS A 209 -8.53 2.01 -0.70
C CYS A 209 -8.36 1.34 0.65
N ASN A 210 -7.12 1.23 1.11
CA ASN A 210 -6.77 0.71 2.43
C ASN A 210 -6.44 1.85 3.38
N TYR A 211 -6.82 1.70 4.65
CA TYR A 211 -6.66 2.69 5.71
C TYR A 211 -5.89 2.10 6.89
N ALA A 212 -5.04 2.88 7.52
CA ALA A 212 -4.36 2.50 8.76
C ALA A 212 -4.14 3.71 9.69
N PRO A 213 -4.07 3.49 11.01
CA PRO A 213 -4.64 2.35 11.74
C PRO A 213 -6.14 2.17 11.47
N LYS A 214 -6.64 0.95 11.72
CA LYS A 214 -8.08 0.66 11.67
C LYS A 214 -8.82 1.24 12.88
#